data_AF-A0A1Q2XC00-F1
#
_entry.id   AF-A0A1Q2XC00-F1
#
_cell.length_a   1.000
_cell.length_b   1.000
_cell.length_c   1.000
_cell.angle_alpha   90.00
_cell.angle_beta   90.00
_cell.angle_gamma   90.00
#
_symmetry.space_group_name_H-M   'P 1'
#
loop_
_entity.id
_entity.type
_entity.pdbx_description
1 polymer ?
#
loop_
_entity_poly.entity_id
_entity_poly.type
_entity_poly.pdbx_seq_one_letter_code
_entity_poly.pdbx_strand_id
1 'polypeptide(L)'
;MTVPVLGWIAGIPGPILFIAAICLGLVCAFMCNSSTRSYIDHTLSWWVLILSCAIAGVVAFELDLMPRTFAILSKIFTIGVVISGQPEVGSNPGMGRITIELWIVVMVMYISALVVAPILKSRIQGKSIAAVFANEPLASAHIGGLRLTTMHAVQAAICLFLVYSHANLPTYVVAGALSVAFLVVFSFDVKYAFSPTMVRALEAKCNKRETDRPTLEWEEDTKGRQLYFTMSVITVGLWMTIARDQLTFVTAIGIGIHALMCLIAPEHPFHRNINQGLITMLFGFLVEPVKFTFILAFCAWGVMHYAKPNTYRSSNKGDALNVGMKWKRVLNSLTQKQFEAYRSRSVDETPRGDYVSRGGLKMREIMEVHGWEPNGKVIDLGCGRGGWSQHLAMDRRVTEVRGYTLGGSSRENPEIFMTYGHNLCVLKPLVDVYKLEPHVTNTVICDIGESDPSAAVERTRTLKVLALLEDWLAVSKGANFVCKVLSPYHSDVLKKLETLQHAYGGRLVRLRLSRNSTAEMYYISGPRANMVKAVYATLRSLIGRFSSHDTPFEALAPVLPTGTRADPKAKAKAADQSVLSRRIQKLRQENIETWFNDAENPYTSFSYHGSFVTDAVTGGGQTIPRH
;
A
#
# COMPACT_ATOMS: atom_id res chain seq x y z
N MET A 1 -14.16 -33.44 2.02
CA MET A 1 -14.85 -34.75 1.97
C MET A 1 -16.37 -34.66 2.05
N THR A 2 -16.98 -33.49 2.31
CA THR A 2 -18.44 -33.32 2.41
C THR A 2 -19.16 -33.25 1.06
N VAL A 3 -18.55 -32.66 0.04
CA VAL A 3 -19.15 -32.46 -1.31
C VAL A 3 -19.48 -33.77 -2.05
N PRO A 4 -18.62 -34.82 -2.06
CA PRO A 4 -18.90 -36.06 -2.80
C PRO A 4 -20.02 -36.89 -2.16
N VAL A 5 -20.11 -36.88 -0.83
CA VAL A 5 -21.15 -37.59 -0.07
C VAL A 5 -22.52 -36.94 -0.29
N LEU A 6 -22.57 -35.60 -0.29
CA LEU A 6 -23.81 -34.84 -0.56
C LEU A 6 -24.27 -35.00 -2.01
N GLY A 7 -23.34 -35.04 -2.97
CA GLY A 7 -23.68 -35.27 -4.37
C GLY A 7 -24.16 -36.70 -4.67
N TRP A 8 -23.67 -37.70 -3.93
CA TRP A 8 -24.17 -39.08 -4.03
C TRP A 8 -25.63 -39.13 -3.56
N ILE A 9 -25.93 -38.49 -2.43
CA ILE A 9 -27.30 -38.40 -1.88
C ILE A 9 -28.23 -37.64 -2.86
N ALA A 10 -27.69 -36.69 -3.63
CA ALA A 10 -28.42 -35.95 -4.67
C ALA A 10 -28.57 -36.71 -6.01
N GLY A 11 -28.17 -37.98 -6.09
CA GLY A 11 -28.34 -38.82 -7.28
C GLY A 11 -27.34 -38.52 -8.40
N ILE A 12 -26.24 -37.80 -8.12
CA ILE A 12 -25.19 -37.56 -9.10
C ILE A 12 -24.37 -38.85 -9.26
N PRO A 13 -24.10 -39.29 -10.51
CA PRO A 13 -23.32 -40.50 -10.74
C PRO A 13 -21.94 -40.44 -10.08
N GLY A 14 -21.63 -41.51 -9.32
CA GLY A 14 -20.38 -41.65 -8.56
C GLY A 14 -19.10 -41.27 -9.32
N PRO A 15 -18.94 -41.63 -10.61
CA PRO A 15 -17.79 -41.23 -11.41
C PRO A 15 -17.59 -39.71 -11.55
N ILE A 16 -18.67 -38.94 -11.68
CA ILE A 16 -18.61 -37.47 -11.80
C ILE A 16 -18.22 -36.83 -10.47
N LEU A 17 -18.74 -37.38 -9.37
CA LEU A 17 -18.40 -36.93 -8.01
C LEU A 17 -16.94 -37.22 -7.67
N PHE A 18 -16.42 -38.34 -8.14
CA PHE A 18 -15.01 -38.71 -7.99
C PHE A 18 -14.08 -37.74 -8.73
N ILE A 19 -14.41 -37.39 -9.98
CA ILE A 19 -13.65 -36.41 -10.76
C ILE A 19 -13.70 -35.02 -10.11
N ALA A 20 -14.88 -34.58 -9.65
CA ALA A 20 -15.03 -33.31 -8.95
C ALA A 20 -14.25 -33.29 -7.63
N ALA A 21 -14.24 -34.39 -6.87
CA ALA A 21 -13.49 -34.51 -5.62
C ALA A 21 -11.97 -34.43 -5.84
N ILE A 22 -11.46 -35.12 -6.86
CA ILE A 22 -10.04 -35.12 -7.22
C ILE A 22 -9.63 -33.74 -7.75
N CYS A 23 -10.42 -33.14 -8.63
CA CYS A 23 -10.17 -31.80 -9.13
C CYS A 23 -10.13 -30.77 -7.99
N LEU A 24 -11.10 -30.82 -7.07
CA LEU A 24 -11.14 -29.93 -5.91
C LEU A 24 -9.95 -30.18 -4.97
N GLY A 25 -9.58 -31.45 -4.75
CA GLY A 25 -8.43 -31.83 -3.94
C GLY A 25 -7.10 -31.34 -4.53
N LEU A 26 -6.89 -31.50 -5.83
CA LEU A 26 -5.71 -31.02 -6.55
C LEU A 26 -5.64 -29.49 -6.55
N VAL A 27 -6.76 -28.80 -6.84
CA VAL A 27 -6.82 -27.33 -6.77
C VAL A 27 -6.55 -26.82 -5.36
N CYS A 28 -7.10 -27.48 -4.32
CA CYS A 28 -6.79 -27.14 -2.93
C CYS A 28 -5.31 -27.37 -2.58
N ALA A 29 -4.71 -28.48 -3.02
CA ALA A 29 -3.30 -28.79 -2.78
C ALA A 29 -2.36 -27.75 -3.42
N PHE A 30 -2.66 -27.29 -4.64
CA PHE A 30 -1.87 -26.24 -5.30
C PHE A 30 -2.14 -24.82 -4.76
N MET A 31 -3.34 -24.55 -4.21
CA MET A 31 -3.73 -23.21 -3.76
C MET A 31 -3.51 -22.91 -2.27
N CYS A 32 -3.48 -23.94 -1.41
CA CYS A 32 -3.39 -23.73 0.05
C CYS A 32 -1.95 -23.67 0.60
N ASN A 33 -0.94 -24.13 -0.14
CA ASN A 33 0.41 -24.30 0.40
C ASN A 33 1.41 -23.18 0.05
N SER A 34 1.06 -22.19 -0.77
CA SER A 34 2.00 -21.12 -1.16
C SER A 34 1.53 -19.74 -0.69
N SER A 35 2.24 -19.15 0.27
CA SER A 35 2.10 -17.73 0.66
C SER A 35 2.68 -16.77 -0.40
N THR A 36 3.46 -17.29 -1.36
CA THR A 36 4.00 -16.59 -2.52
C THR A 36 3.69 -17.41 -3.78
N ARG A 37 2.77 -16.92 -4.61
CA ARG A 37 2.30 -17.62 -5.82
C ARG A 37 3.33 -17.56 -6.93
N SER A 38 3.75 -18.73 -7.44
CA SER A 38 4.48 -18.87 -8.70
C SER A 38 3.50 -18.81 -9.88
N TYR A 39 3.93 -18.24 -11.02
CA TYR A 39 3.16 -18.24 -12.27
C TYR A 39 2.82 -19.68 -12.72
N ILE A 40 3.69 -20.64 -12.39
CA ILE A 40 3.59 -22.04 -12.76
C ILE A 40 2.42 -22.73 -12.04
N ASP A 41 2.20 -22.44 -10.75
CA ASP A 41 1.11 -23.06 -9.96
C ASP A 41 -0.28 -22.66 -10.49
N HIS A 42 -0.37 -21.43 -11.01
CA HIS A 42 -1.58 -20.90 -11.64
C HIS A 42 -1.88 -21.58 -12.98
N THR A 43 -0.87 -21.77 -13.82
CA THR A 43 -1.01 -22.47 -15.11
C THR A 43 -1.34 -23.95 -14.92
N LEU A 44 -0.75 -24.61 -13.92
CA LEU A 44 -1.00 -26.02 -13.64
C LEU A 44 -2.44 -26.26 -13.16
N SER A 45 -2.95 -25.41 -12.26
CA SER A 45 -4.33 -25.47 -11.77
C SER A 45 -5.36 -25.28 -12.90
N TRP A 46 -5.02 -24.45 -13.89
CA TRP A 46 -5.85 -24.22 -15.08
C TRP A 46 -5.96 -25.49 -15.95
N TRP A 47 -4.84 -26.17 -16.21
CA TRP A 47 -4.84 -27.43 -16.94
C TRP A 47 -5.58 -28.55 -16.18
N VAL A 48 -5.44 -28.62 -14.86
CA VAL A 48 -6.18 -29.58 -14.03
C VAL A 48 -7.69 -29.38 -14.13
N LEU A 49 -8.17 -28.13 -14.10
CA LEU A 49 -9.59 -27.82 -14.26
C LEU A 49 -10.12 -28.17 -15.65
N ILE A 50 -9.40 -27.79 -16.71
CA ILE A 50 -9.81 -28.09 -18.09
C ILE A 50 -9.85 -29.59 -18.33
N LEU A 51 -8.81 -30.32 -17.91
CA LEU A 51 -8.73 -31.75 -18.07
C LEU A 51 -9.83 -32.47 -17.27
N SER A 52 -10.12 -32.00 -16.06
CA SER A 52 -11.20 -32.56 -15.23
C SER A 52 -12.57 -32.32 -15.84
N CYS A 53 -12.83 -31.15 -16.44
CA CYS A 53 -14.07 -30.88 -17.16
C CYS A 53 -14.20 -31.73 -18.44
N ALA A 54 -13.10 -31.91 -19.18
CA ALA A 54 -13.10 -32.78 -20.37
C ALA A 54 -13.39 -34.24 -20.00
N ILE A 55 -12.73 -34.76 -18.96
CA ILE A 55 -12.95 -36.13 -18.46
C ILE A 55 -14.38 -36.29 -17.93
N ALA A 56 -14.90 -35.30 -17.18
CA ALA A 56 -16.29 -35.32 -16.72
C ALA A 56 -17.30 -35.32 -17.87
N GLY A 57 -17.01 -34.60 -18.97
CA GLY A 57 -17.82 -34.61 -20.19
C GLY A 57 -17.82 -35.97 -20.89
N VAL A 58 -16.66 -36.62 -21.00
CA VAL A 58 -16.53 -37.98 -21.59
C VAL A 58 -17.22 -39.03 -20.72
N VAL A 59 -17.09 -38.95 -19.39
CA VAL A 59 -17.76 -39.86 -18.48
C VAL A 59 -19.28 -39.65 -18.49
N ALA A 60 -19.75 -38.41 -18.65
CA ALA A 60 -21.17 -38.14 -18.81
C ALA A 60 -21.72 -38.64 -20.17
N PHE A 61 -20.86 -38.75 -21.19
CA PHE A 61 -21.17 -39.33 -22.50
C PHE A 61 -21.32 -40.86 -22.42
N GLU A 62 -20.38 -41.56 -21.80
CA GLU A 62 -20.42 -43.02 -21.64
C GLU A 62 -21.56 -43.51 -20.73
N LEU A 63 -22.00 -42.69 -19.77
CA LEU A 63 -23.10 -43.01 -18.86
C LEU A 63 -24.49 -42.68 -19.43
N ASP A 64 -24.57 -42.27 -20.70
CA ASP A 64 -25.81 -41.93 -21.43
C ASP A 64 -26.70 -40.92 -20.68
N LEU A 65 -26.06 -39.98 -19.97
CA LEU A 65 -26.73 -38.94 -19.18
C LEU A 65 -27.18 -37.76 -20.05
N MET A 66 -26.97 -37.83 -21.37
CA MET A 66 -27.18 -36.74 -22.34
C MET A 66 -28.01 -37.10 -23.59
N PRO A 67 -29.12 -37.87 -23.51
CA PRO A 67 -29.86 -38.30 -24.71
C PRO A 67 -30.59 -37.15 -25.42
N ARG A 68 -30.98 -36.09 -24.70
CA ARG A 68 -31.69 -34.92 -25.27
C ARG A 68 -30.75 -33.89 -25.91
N THR A 69 -29.48 -33.86 -25.51
CA THR A 69 -28.51 -32.86 -25.95
C THR A 69 -28.10 -33.09 -27.40
N PHE A 70 -27.99 -34.35 -27.82
CA PHE A 70 -27.74 -34.71 -29.22
C PHE A 70 -28.95 -34.52 -30.11
N ALA A 71 -30.17 -34.77 -29.62
CA ALA A 71 -31.40 -34.44 -30.34
C ALA A 71 -31.53 -32.92 -30.57
N ILE A 72 -31.03 -32.09 -29.64
CA ILE A 72 -31.03 -30.63 -29.78
C ILE A 72 -29.86 -30.14 -30.65
N LEU A 73 -28.65 -30.70 -30.53
CA LEU A 73 -27.53 -30.37 -31.44
C LEU A 73 -27.82 -30.79 -32.88
N SER A 74 -28.44 -31.96 -33.08
CA SER A 74 -28.96 -32.43 -34.37
C SER A 74 -30.02 -31.46 -34.90
N LYS A 75 -30.97 -31.02 -34.06
CA LYS A 75 -31.94 -29.99 -34.44
C LYS A 75 -31.27 -28.66 -34.80
N ILE A 76 -30.26 -28.21 -34.07
CA ILE A 76 -29.52 -26.96 -34.36
C ILE A 76 -28.76 -27.07 -35.68
N PHE A 77 -28.22 -28.24 -36.03
CA PHE A 77 -27.64 -28.48 -37.37
C PHE A 77 -28.68 -28.52 -38.50
N THR A 78 -29.95 -28.77 -38.17
CA THR A 78 -31.07 -28.83 -39.13
C THR A 78 -31.88 -27.53 -39.19
N ILE A 79 -31.70 -26.60 -38.24
CA ILE A 79 -32.29 -25.24 -38.23
C ILE A 79 -31.52 -24.34 -39.21
N GLY A 80 -31.41 -24.77 -40.46
CA GLY A 80 -31.10 -23.95 -41.62
C GLY A 80 -32.32 -23.72 -42.52
N VAL A 81 -33.41 -24.47 -42.33
CA VAL A 81 -34.60 -24.37 -43.18
C VAL A 81 -35.87 -24.59 -42.34
N VAL A 82 -36.86 -23.73 -42.57
CA VAL A 82 -38.24 -23.73 -42.03
C VAL A 82 -38.45 -22.96 -40.72
N ILE A 83 -38.84 -21.68 -40.87
CA ILE A 83 -39.63 -20.91 -39.91
C ILE A 83 -41.09 -20.98 -40.36
N SER A 84 -41.92 -21.77 -39.69
CA SER A 84 -43.36 -21.51 -39.58
C SER A 84 -43.95 -22.32 -38.42
N GLY A 85 -44.58 -21.62 -37.49
CA GLY A 85 -45.29 -22.22 -36.35
C GLY A 85 -45.48 -21.21 -35.23
N GLN A 86 -46.70 -20.70 -35.09
CA GLN A 86 -47.09 -19.75 -34.04
C GLN A 86 -47.02 -20.39 -32.64
N PRO A 87 -46.80 -19.59 -31.58
CA PRO A 87 -46.82 -20.09 -30.21
C PRO A 87 -48.27 -20.24 -29.72
N GLU A 88 -48.70 -21.49 -29.47
CA GLU A 88 -49.93 -21.77 -28.73
C GLU A 88 -49.75 -21.39 -27.26
N VAL A 89 -50.60 -20.47 -26.79
CA VAL A 89 -50.73 -20.10 -25.37
C VAL A 89 -51.66 -21.13 -24.71
N GLY A 90 -51.07 -22.06 -23.96
CA GLY A 90 -51.81 -23.00 -23.12
C GLY A 90 -52.42 -22.30 -21.90
N SER A 91 -53.74 -22.39 -21.79
CA SER A 91 -54.58 -21.91 -20.70
C SER A 91 -54.77 -22.97 -19.61
N ASN A 92 -54.37 -22.65 -18.37
CA ASN A 92 -55.10 -22.96 -17.13
C ASN A 92 -54.31 -22.48 -15.90
N PRO A 93 -54.85 -21.55 -15.07
CA PRO A 93 -54.28 -21.25 -13.76
C PRO A 93 -54.80 -22.28 -12.76
N GLY A 94 -54.13 -23.43 -12.67
CA GLY A 94 -54.24 -24.26 -11.47
C GLY A 94 -53.78 -23.42 -10.27
N MET A 95 -54.56 -23.41 -9.19
CA MET A 95 -54.26 -22.72 -7.93
C MET A 95 -52.97 -23.32 -7.32
N GLY A 96 -51.83 -22.89 -7.84
CA GLY A 96 -50.50 -23.43 -7.56
C GLY A 96 -49.94 -22.82 -6.29
N ARG A 97 -49.31 -23.66 -5.46
CA ARG A 97 -48.53 -23.24 -4.29
C ARG A 97 -47.61 -22.08 -4.68
N ILE A 98 -47.67 -20.97 -3.93
CA ILE A 98 -46.70 -19.89 -4.02
C ILE A 98 -45.34 -20.46 -3.58
N THR A 99 -44.45 -20.76 -4.52
CA THR A 99 -43.08 -21.15 -4.23
C THR A 99 -42.20 -19.91 -4.21
N ILE A 100 -41.45 -19.73 -3.13
CA ILE A 100 -40.43 -18.69 -3.01
C ILE A 100 -39.09 -19.42 -3.01
N GLU A 101 -38.10 -18.91 -3.75
CA GLU A 101 -36.81 -19.59 -3.91
C GLU A 101 -35.68 -18.86 -3.16
N LEU A 102 -35.09 -19.51 -2.13
CA LEU A 102 -34.06 -18.91 -1.27
C LEU A 102 -32.85 -18.40 -2.07
N TRP A 103 -32.39 -19.19 -3.03
CA TRP A 103 -31.17 -18.87 -3.76
C TRP A 103 -31.35 -17.60 -4.60
N ILE A 104 -32.54 -17.35 -5.15
CA ILE A 104 -32.88 -16.10 -5.86
C ILE A 104 -32.95 -14.94 -4.87
N VAL A 105 -33.58 -15.14 -3.71
CA VAL A 105 -33.65 -14.11 -2.65
C VAL A 105 -32.25 -13.65 -2.24
N VAL A 106 -31.35 -14.59 -1.94
CA VAL A 106 -29.97 -14.28 -1.56
C VAL A 106 -29.19 -13.66 -2.72
N MET A 107 -29.46 -14.08 -3.95
CA MET A 107 -28.80 -13.54 -5.15
C MET A 107 -29.20 -12.09 -5.42
N VAL A 108 -30.49 -11.74 -5.28
CA VAL A 108 -30.98 -10.37 -5.43
C VAL A 108 -30.41 -9.47 -4.32
N MET A 109 -30.39 -9.94 -3.07
CA MET A 109 -29.71 -9.25 -1.97
C MET A 109 -28.23 -9.01 -2.29
N TYR A 110 -27.55 -10.01 -2.86
CA TYR A 110 -26.15 -9.91 -3.26
C TYR A 110 -25.93 -8.87 -4.37
N ILE A 111 -26.79 -8.84 -5.40
CA ILE A 111 -26.73 -7.83 -6.47
C ILE A 111 -26.96 -6.43 -5.90
N SER A 112 -27.93 -6.27 -4.99
CA SER A 112 -28.18 -5.00 -4.30
C SER A 112 -26.95 -4.54 -3.50
N ALA A 113 -26.26 -5.45 -2.82
CA ALA A 113 -25.02 -5.16 -2.11
C ALA A 113 -23.83 -4.83 -3.05
N LEU A 114 -23.75 -5.45 -4.23
CA LEU A 114 -22.66 -5.22 -5.19
C LEU A 114 -22.81 -3.93 -6.01
N VAL A 115 -24.05 -3.54 -6.33
CA VAL A 115 -24.33 -2.46 -7.29
C VAL A 115 -24.96 -1.26 -6.61
N VAL A 116 -26.05 -1.48 -5.87
CA VAL A 116 -26.87 -0.39 -5.33
C VAL A 116 -26.22 0.22 -4.09
N ALA A 117 -25.68 -0.60 -3.18
CA ALA A 117 -25.04 -0.12 -1.96
C ALA A 117 -23.82 0.80 -2.22
N PRO A 118 -22.90 0.52 -3.17
CA PRO A 118 -21.82 1.45 -3.51
C PRO A 118 -22.30 2.79 -4.09
N ILE A 119 -23.36 2.77 -4.91
CA ILE A 119 -23.97 3.99 -5.46
C ILE A 119 -24.57 4.82 -4.33
N LEU A 120 -25.31 4.18 -3.43
CA LEU A 120 -25.95 4.82 -2.29
C LEU A 120 -24.91 5.40 -1.32
N LYS A 121 -23.86 4.62 -1.01
CA LYS A 121 -22.70 5.06 -0.22
C LYS A 121 -22.05 6.29 -0.82
N SER A 122 -21.77 6.28 -2.12
CA SER A 122 -21.16 7.43 -2.82
C SER A 122 -22.03 8.69 -2.74
N ARG A 123 -23.36 8.56 -2.82
CA ARG A 123 -24.27 9.71 -2.71
C ARG A 123 -24.37 10.25 -1.28
N ILE A 124 -24.50 9.37 -0.29
CA ILE A 124 -24.62 9.77 1.12
C ILE A 124 -23.30 10.41 1.59
N GLN A 125 -22.17 9.75 1.36
CA GLN A 125 -20.86 10.28 1.73
C GLN A 125 -20.53 11.56 0.95
N GLY A 126 -20.86 11.63 -0.35
CA GLY A 126 -20.66 12.83 -1.15
C GLY A 126 -21.38 14.05 -0.57
N LYS A 127 -22.64 13.90 -0.13
CA LYS A 127 -23.39 14.98 0.53
C LYS A 127 -22.78 15.36 1.89
N SER A 128 -22.43 14.39 2.73
CA SER A 128 -21.84 14.65 4.04
C SER A 128 -20.47 15.33 3.94
N ILE A 129 -19.64 14.91 2.98
CA ILE A 129 -18.32 15.52 2.75
C ILE A 129 -18.46 16.91 2.12
N ALA A 130 -19.36 17.09 1.15
CA ALA A 130 -19.66 18.42 0.59
C ALA A 130 -20.11 19.42 1.65
N ALA A 131 -20.88 18.97 2.65
CA ALA A 131 -21.27 19.80 3.79
C ALA A 131 -20.06 20.21 4.68
N VAL A 132 -19.08 19.31 4.86
CA VAL A 132 -17.83 19.62 5.60
C VAL A 132 -16.97 20.64 4.84
N PHE A 133 -17.00 20.66 3.51
CA PHE A 133 -16.27 21.60 2.64
C PHE A 133 -17.16 22.69 2.03
N ALA A 134 -18.30 23.01 2.66
CA ALA A 134 -19.27 23.97 2.11
C ALA A 134 -18.67 25.37 1.83
N ASN A 135 -17.62 25.75 2.56
CA ASN A 135 -16.92 27.02 2.39
C ASN A 135 -15.85 26.99 1.27
N GLU A 136 -15.61 25.84 0.63
CA GLU A 136 -14.60 25.63 -0.42
C GLU A 136 -15.23 24.95 -1.65
N PRO A 137 -15.91 25.70 -2.53
CA PRO A 137 -16.72 25.14 -3.62
C PRO A 137 -15.91 24.30 -4.62
N LEU A 138 -14.61 24.60 -4.80
CA LEU A 138 -13.71 23.83 -5.67
C LEU A 138 -13.29 22.48 -5.06
N ALA A 139 -13.10 22.39 -3.75
CA ALA A 139 -12.76 21.15 -3.05
C ALA A 139 -13.98 20.22 -2.99
N SER A 140 -15.16 20.80 -2.70
CA SER A 140 -16.45 20.09 -2.71
C SER A 140 -16.75 19.42 -4.07
N ALA A 141 -16.34 20.02 -5.19
CA ALA A 141 -16.55 19.46 -6.53
C ALA A 141 -15.64 18.25 -6.86
N HIS A 142 -14.51 18.07 -6.16
CA HIS A 142 -13.52 17.02 -6.45
C HIS A 142 -13.48 15.91 -5.38
N ILE A 143 -14.15 16.11 -4.24
CA ILE A 143 -14.16 15.19 -3.10
C ILE A 143 -15.51 14.47 -3.07
N GLY A 144 -15.54 13.28 -3.67
CA GLY A 144 -16.74 12.43 -3.78
C GLY A 144 -16.95 11.95 -5.20
N GLY A 145 -17.38 10.71 -5.36
CA GLY A 145 -17.65 10.14 -6.68
C GLY A 145 -17.78 8.62 -6.66
N LEU A 146 -18.49 8.10 -7.66
CA LEU A 146 -18.64 6.66 -7.88
C LEU A 146 -17.49 6.16 -8.74
N ARG A 147 -16.63 5.31 -8.19
CA ARG A 147 -15.61 4.62 -8.98
C ARG A 147 -16.25 3.43 -9.70
N LEU A 148 -16.62 3.61 -10.97
CA LEU A 148 -17.20 2.52 -11.78
C LEU A 148 -16.25 1.30 -11.90
N THR A 149 -14.94 1.51 -11.79
CA THR A 149 -13.93 0.45 -11.85
C THR A 149 -13.86 -0.44 -10.61
N THR A 150 -14.48 -0.05 -9.49
CA THR A 150 -14.61 -0.92 -8.30
C THR A 150 -15.90 -1.72 -8.28
N MET A 151 -16.84 -1.45 -9.20
CA MET A 151 -18.07 -2.23 -9.29
C MET A 151 -17.78 -3.58 -9.93
N HIS A 152 -18.23 -4.66 -9.29
CA HIS A 152 -18.19 -6.02 -9.86
C HIS A 152 -19.28 -6.19 -10.93
N ALA A 153 -19.34 -5.27 -11.91
CA ALA A 153 -20.42 -5.13 -12.89
C ALA A 153 -20.67 -6.42 -13.70
N VAL A 154 -19.61 -7.15 -14.03
CA VAL A 154 -19.70 -8.41 -14.76
C VAL A 154 -20.31 -9.52 -13.89
N GLN A 155 -19.93 -9.60 -12.62
CA GLN A 155 -20.52 -10.58 -11.69
C GLN A 155 -21.99 -10.24 -11.42
N ALA A 156 -22.30 -8.96 -11.26
CA ALA A 156 -23.68 -8.50 -11.14
C ALA A 156 -24.51 -8.82 -12.39
N ALA A 157 -23.95 -8.72 -13.60
CA ALA A 157 -24.63 -9.06 -14.84
C ALA A 157 -24.96 -10.57 -14.94
N ILE A 158 -24.02 -11.45 -14.54
CA ILE A 158 -24.28 -12.90 -14.48
C ILE A 158 -25.39 -13.22 -13.49
N CYS A 159 -25.32 -12.65 -12.29
CA CYS A 159 -26.35 -12.85 -11.27
C CYS A 159 -27.72 -12.29 -11.72
N LEU A 160 -27.74 -11.12 -12.39
CA LEU A 160 -28.95 -10.51 -12.90
C LEU A 160 -29.59 -11.34 -14.02
N PHE A 161 -28.78 -11.91 -14.92
CA PHE A 161 -29.24 -12.84 -15.94
C PHE A 161 -29.91 -14.07 -15.32
N LEU A 162 -29.27 -14.69 -14.32
CA LEU A 162 -29.83 -15.86 -13.62
C LEU A 162 -31.14 -15.54 -12.89
N VAL A 163 -31.21 -14.39 -12.21
CA VAL A 163 -32.45 -13.92 -11.55
C VAL A 163 -33.54 -13.69 -12.59
N TYR A 164 -33.23 -12.99 -13.68
CA TYR A 164 -34.20 -12.70 -14.75
C TYR A 164 -34.77 -13.97 -15.38
N SER A 165 -33.93 -14.98 -15.63
CA SER A 165 -34.35 -16.21 -16.30
C SER A 165 -35.15 -17.18 -15.41
N HIS A 166 -35.12 -17.04 -14.08
CA HIS A 166 -35.62 -18.08 -13.17
C HIS A 166 -36.49 -17.57 -12.02
N ALA A 167 -36.55 -16.27 -11.76
CA ALA A 167 -37.35 -15.74 -10.66
C ALA A 167 -38.84 -15.62 -11.02
N ASN A 168 -39.69 -15.98 -10.07
CA ASN A 168 -41.13 -15.78 -10.14
C ASN A 168 -41.55 -14.51 -9.36
N LEU A 169 -42.76 -14.01 -9.64
CA LEU A 169 -43.27 -12.76 -9.07
C LEU A 169 -43.25 -12.73 -7.53
N PRO A 170 -43.68 -13.78 -6.80
CA PRO A 170 -43.62 -13.79 -5.34
C PRO A 170 -42.18 -13.71 -4.80
N THR A 171 -41.23 -14.38 -5.45
CA THR A 171 -39.81 -14.31 -5.06
C THR A 171 -39.24 -12.91 -5.28
N TYR A 172 -39.61 -12.21 -6.35
CA TYR A 172 -39.20 -10.81 -6.56
C TYR A 172 -39.69 -9.88 -5.45
N VAL A 173 -40.93 -10.07 -4.97
CA VAL A 173 -41.49 -9.24 -3.89
C VAL A 173 -40.72 -9.45 -2.59
N VAL A 174 -40.48 -10.71 -2.20
CA VAL A 174 -39.75 -11.03 -0.96
C VAL A 174 -38.29 -10.61 -1.05
N ALA A 175 -37.63 -10.90 -2.18
CA ALA A 175 -36.25 -10.51 -2.42
C ALA A 175 -36.08 -8.98 -2.43
N GLY A 176 -37.00 -8.26 -3.08
CA GLY A 176 -37.05 -6.80 -3.10
C GLY A 176 -37.22 -6.22 -1.70
N ALA A 177 -38.15 -6.76 -0.89
CA ALA A 177 -38.37 -6.32 0.48
C ALA A 177 -37.12 -6.48 1.36
N LEU A 178 -36.44 -7.62 1.29
CA LEU A 178 -35.21 -7.88 2.04
C LEU A 178 -34.03 -7.04 1.54
N SER A 179 -33.89 -6.83 0.23
CA SER A 179 -32.91 -5.91 -0.33
C SER A 179 -33.14 -4.46 0.11
N VAL A 180 -34.40 -4.00 0.14
CA VAL A 180 -34.74 -2.67 0.65
C VAL A 180 -34.42 -2.56 2.14
N ALA A 181 -34.78 -3.56 2.94
CA ALA A 181 -34.44 -3.58 4.37
C ALA A 181 -32.92 -3.49 4.59
N PHE A 182 -32.13 -4.28 3.86
CA PHE A 182 -30.67 -4.19 3.88
C PHE A 182 -30.17 -2.79 3.49
N LEU A 183 -30.66 -2.21 2.40
CA LEU A 183 -30.24 -0.89 1.91
C LEU A 183 -30.61 0.23 2.89
N VAL A 184 -31.75 0.12 3.57
CA VAL A 184 -32.17 1.07 4.61
C VAL A 184 -31.21 1.01 5.79
N VAL A 185 -30.94 -0.17 6.35
CA VAL A 185 -29.99 -0.33 7.46
C VAL A 185 -28.59 0.11 7.06
N PHE A 186 -28.14 -0.24 5.86
CA PHE A 186 -26.87 0.20 5.30
C PHE A 186 -26.81 1.74 5.13
N SER A 187 -27.91 2.39 4.75
CA SER A 187 -27.98 3.85 4.63
C SER A 187 -27.88 4.52 5.99
N PHE A 188 -28.53 3.96 7.01
CA PHE A 188 -28.40 4.44 8.40
C PHE A 188 -26.96 4.27 8.89
N ASP A 189 -26.34 3.12 8.65
CA ASP A 189 -24.95 2.85 9.01
C ASP A 189 -24.00 3.87 8.33
N VAL A 190 -24.10 4.07 7.02
CA VAL A 190 -23.25 5.03 6.29
C VAL A 190 -23.51 6.49 6.69
N LYS A 191 -24.76 6.85 7.03
CA LYS A 191 -25.14 8.23 7.38
C LYS A 191 -24.73 8.61 8.81
N TYR A 192 -24.89 7.69 9.76
CA TYR A 192 -24.71 7.97 11.19
C TYR A 192 -23.42 7.39 11.78
N ALA A 193 -22.81 6.38 11.16
CA ALA A 193 -21.46 5.99 11.50
C ALA A 193 -20.48 7.03 10.94
N PHE A 194 -19.57 7.51 11.78
CA PHE A 194 -18.47 8.37 11.35
C PHE A 194 -17.57 7.56 10.41
N SER A 195 -17.81 7.65 9.10
CA SER A 195 -17.03 6.87 8.15
C SER A 195 -15.55 7.26 8.27
N PRO A 196 -14.60 6.32 8.29
CA PRO A 196 -13.17 6.64 8.28
C PRO A 196 -12.76 7.55 7.11
N THR A 197 -13.55 7.63 6.05
CA THR A 197 -13.38 8.56 4.93
C THR A 197 -13.69 9.99 5.36
N MET A 198 -14.75 10.18 6.14
CA MET A 198 -15.11 11.47 6.72
C MET A 198 -14.15 11.87 7.84
N VAL A 199 -13.67 10.90 8.64
CA VAL A 199 -12.55 11.11 9.58
C VAL A 199 -11.30 11.53 8.81
N ARG A 200 -10.91 10.85 7.72
CA ARG A 200 -9.77 11.24 6.87
C ARG A 200 -9.96 12.60 6.21
N ALA A 201 -11.17 12.94 5.79
CA ALA A 201 -11.47 14.24 5.21
C ALA A 201 -11.43 15.37 6.24
N LEU A 202 -11.91 15.11 7.46
CA LEU A 202 -11.81 16.01 8.61
C LEU A 202 -10.38 16.09 9.14
N GLU A 203 -9.62 15.00 9.17
CA GLU A 203 -8.19 14.96 9.49
C GLU A 203 -7.39 15.68 8.41
N ALA A 204 -7.69 15.49 7.12
CA ALA A 204 -7.06 16.27 6.05
C ALA A 204 -7.34 17.78 6.19
N LYS A 205 -8.51 18.14 6.75
CA LYS A 205 -8.90 19.53 7.04
C LYS A 205 -8.31 20.07 8.35
N CYS A 206 -8.19 19.25 9.39
CA CYS A 206 -7.79 19.66 10.75
C CYS A 206 -6.31 19.36 11.09
N ASN A 207 -5.72 18.29 10.55
CA ASN A 207 -4.35 17.87 10.82
C ASN A 207 -3.40 18.38 9.74
N LYS A 208 -2.71 19.48 10.08
CA LYS A 208 -1.40 19.90 9.52
C LYS A 208 -0.24 18.90 9.79
N ARG A 209 -0.53 17.70 10.31
CA ARG A 209 0.46 16.72 10.78
C ARG A 209 0.05 15.32 10.29
N GLU A 210 0.65 14.90 9.17
CA GLU A 210 0.71 13.49 8.77
C GLU A 210 1.49 12.73 9.85
N THR A 211 0.76 12.10 10.78
CA THR A 211 1.31 11.03 11.59
C THR A 211 0.86 9.73 10.96
N ASP A 212 1.83 8.91 10.55
CA ASP A 212 1.66 7.55 10.03
C ASP A 212 0.87 6.72 11.06
N ARG A 213 -0.46 6.73 10.98
CA ARG A 213 -1.27 5.63 11.52
C ARG A 213 -1.42 4.56 10.44
N PRO A 214 -1.30 3.26 10.78
CA PRO A 214 -1.57 2.19 9.84
C PRO A 214 -2.96 2.41 9.26
N THR A 215 -3.03 2.45 7.93
CA THR A 215 -4.21 2.88 7.20
C THR A 215 -5.45 2.08 7.59
N LEU A 216 -6.43 2.74 8.20
CA LEU A 216 -7.81 2.30 8.47
C LEU A 216 -8.63 1.91 7.22
N GLU A 217 -8.00 1.79 6.03
CA GLU A 217 -8.68 1.32 4.81
C GLU A 217 -9.25 -0.10 4.96
N TRP A 218 -8.68 -0.89 5.87
CA TRP A 218 -9.16 -2.25 6.16
C TRP A 218 -10.51 -2.27 6.90
N GLU A 219 -10.93 -1.17 7.56
CA GLU A 219 -12.21 -1.10 8.29
C GLU A 219 -13.42 -0.70 7.44
N GLU A 220 -13.22 -0.09 6.26
CA GLU A 220 -14.33 0.48 5.47
C GLU A 220 -15.07 -0.53 4.60
N ASP A 221 -14.37 -1.51 4.03
CA ASP A 221 -14.95 -2.58 3.21
C ASP A 221 -15.46 -3.75 4.07
N THR A 222 -14.99 -3.87 5.30
CA THR A 222 -15.34 -4.97 6.23
C THR A 222 -16.70 -4.78 6.89
N LYS A 223 -17.08 -3.56 7.32
CA LYS A 223 -18.35 -3.32 8.05
C LYS A 223 -19.62 -3.48 7.20
N GLY A 224 -19.64 -2.91 5.99
CA GLY A 224 -20.79 -3.08 5.07
C GLY A 224 -20.93 -4.51 4.57
N ARG A 225 -19.80 -5.21 4.37
CA ARG A 225 -19.74 -6.63 4.04
C ARG A 225 -20.26 -7.49 5.20
N GLN A 226 -19.88 -7.19 6.44
CA GLN A 226 -20.40 -7.86 7.64
C GLN A 226 -21.91 -7.67 7.79
N LEU A 227 -22.43 -6.46 7.58
CA LEU A 227 -23.88 -6.21 7.62
C LEU A 227 -24.65 -7.08 6.61
N TYR A 228 -24.16 -7.19 5.37
CA TYR A 228 -24.74 -8.06 4.36
C TYR A 228 -24.74 -9.54 4.80
N PHE A 229 -23.63 -10.04 5.33
CA PHE A 229 -23.54 -11.43 5.78
C PHE A 229 -24.40 -11.71 7.02
N THR A 230 -24.51 -10.77 7.96
CA THR A 230 -25.43 -10.86 9.10
C THR A 230 -26.88 -10.97 8.63
N MET A 231 -27.30 -10.10 7.70
CA MET A 231 -28.63 -10.18 7.09
C MET A 231 -28.82 -11.49 6.32
N SER A 232 -27.79 -11.98 5.63
CA SER A 232 -27.84 -13.26 4.91
C SER A 232 -28.01 -14.45 5.86
N VAL A 233 -27.32 -14.47 7.00
CA VAL A 233 -27.48 -15.52 8.04
C VAL A 233 -28.89 -15.48 8.64
N ILE A 234 -29.42 -14.30 8.92
CA ILE A 234 -30.79 -14.14 9.44
C ILE A 234 -31.82 -14.63 8.41
N THR A 235 -31.69 -14.23 7.14
CA THR A 235 -32.57 -14.67 6.06
C THR A 235 -32.54 -16.18 5.89
N VAL A 236 -31.35 -16.80 5.90
CA VAL A 236 -31.19 -18.25 5.83
C VAL A 236 -31.78 -18.95 7.06
N GLY A 237 -31.55 -18.41 8.27
CA GLY A 237 -32.09 -18.97 9.50
C GLY A 237 -33.62 -18.96 9.54
N LEU A 238 -34.24 -17.85 9.12
CA LEU A 238 -35.69 -17.74 8.95
C LEU A 238 -36.20 -18.65 7.83
N TRP A 239 -35.42 -18.87 6.78
CA TRP A 239 -35.78 -19.79 5.71
C TRP A 239 -35.83 -21.24 6.19
N MET A 240 -34.89 -21.65 7.04
CA MET A 240 -34.80 -22.99 7.59
C MET A 240 -35.99 -23.36 8.49
N THR A 241 -36.70 -22.38 9.08
CA THR A 241 -37.91 -22.64 9.86
C THR A 241 -39.16 -22.83 9.01
N ILE A 242 -39.12 -22.43 7.73
CA ILE A 242 -40.24 -22.46 6.78
C ILE A 242 -40.08 -23.59 5.75
N ALA A 243 -38.83 -23.95 5.40
CA ALA A 243 -38.52 -24.95 4.39
C ALA A 243 -39.02 -26.35 4.78
N ARG A 244 -39.67 -27.04 3.83
CA ARG A 244 -40.22 -28.40 4.01
C ARG A 244 -39.52 -29.47 3.17
N ASP A 245 -38.56 -29.06 2.34
CA ASP A 245 -37.87 -29.92 1.37
C ASP A 245 -36.38 -30.08 1.72
N GLN A 246 -35.86 -31.30 1.56
CA GLN A 246 -34.49 -31.69 1.97
C GLN A 246 -33.42 -30.97 1.14
N LEU A 247 -33.68 -30.73 -0.14
CA LEU A 247 -32.74 -30.09 -1.06
C LEU A 247 -32.62 -28.60 -0.77
N THR A 248 -33.76 -27.97 -0.49
CA THR A 248 -33.84 -26.59 -0.02
C THR A 248 -33.11 -26.40 1.33
N PHE A 249 -33.17 -27.40 2.21
CA PHE A 249 -32.46 -27.38 3.49
C PHE A 249 -30.94 -27.48 3.32
N VAL A 250 -30.46 -28.32 2.40
CA VAL A 250 -29.02 -28.42 2.05
C VAL A 250 -28.51 -27.10 1.47
N THR A 251 -29.28 -26.47 0.58
CA THR A 251 -28.93 -25.17 -0.01
C THR A 251 -28.90 -24.06 1.03
N ALA A 252 -29.85 -24.03 1.96
CA ALA A 252 -29.84 -23.10 3.08
C ALA A 252 -28.59 -23.28 3.97
N ILE A 253 -28.24 -24.51 4.33
CA ILE A 253 -27.04 -24.80 5.13
C ILE A 253 -25.76 -24.37 4.40
N GLY A 254 -25.62 -24.68 3.11
CA GLY A 254 -24.43 -24.32 2.33
C GLY A 254 -24.21 -22.81 2.24
N ILE A 255 -25.27 -22.07 1.94
CA ILE A 255 -25.28 -20.60 1.88
C ILE A 255 -25.04 -19.99 3.26
N GLY A 256 -25.66 -20.55 4.31
CA GLY A 256 -25.55 -20.11 5.70
C GLY A 256 -24.17 -20.32 6.31
N ILE A 257 -23.55 -21.48 6.12
CA ILE A 257 -22.19 -21.77 6.58
C ILE A 257 -21.20 -20.79 5.94
N HIS A 258 -21.31 -20.54 4.63
CA HIS A 258 -20.42 -19.58 3.98
C HIS A 258 -20.60 -18.15 4.51
N ALA A 259 -21.85 -17.72 4.72
CA ALA A 259 -22.14 -16.41 5.31
C ALA A 259 -21.59 -16.31 6.74
N LEU A 260 -21.72 -17.37 7.54
CA LEU A 260 -21.20 -17.45 8.91
C LEU A 260 -19.67 -17.45 8.94
N MET A 261 -18.99 -18.19 8.05
CA MET A 261 -17.53 -18.15 7.93
C MET A 261 -17.04 -16.73 7.59
N CYS A 262 -17.75 -16.02 6.71
CA CYS A 262 -17.42 -14.63 6.38
C CYS A 262 -17.58 -13.66 7.58
N LEU A 263 -18.38 -14.02 8.60
CA LEU A 263 -18.55 -13.25 9.83
C LEU A 263 -17.50 -13.63 10.90
N ILE A 264 -17.21 -14.92 11.07
CA ILE A 264 -16.28 -15.42 12.10
C ILE A 264 -14.83 -15.12 11.72
N ALA A 265 -14.47 -15.32 10.44
CA ALA A 265 -13.10 -15.19 9.96
C ALA A 265 -13.03 -14.30 8.70
N PRO A 266 -13.37 -12.99 8.80
CA PRO A 266 -13.49 -12.10 7.65
C PRO A 266 -12.18 -11.95 6.84
N GLU A 267 -11.03 -12.20 7.48
CA GLU A 267 -9.70 -12.07 6.87
C GLU A 267 -9.20 -13.35 6.18
N HIS A 268 -9.95 -14.45 6.25
CA HIS A 268 -9.46 -15.73 5.74
C HIS A 268 -9.27 -15.67 4.20
N PRO A 269 -8.12 -16.12 3.64
CA PRO A 269 -7.81 -16.02 2.21
C PRO A 269 -8.84 -16.67 1.28
N PHE A 270 -9.58 -17.64 1.79
CA PHE A 270 -10.69 -18.33 1.11
C PHE A 270 -11.74 -17.37 0.55
N HIS A 271 -12.08 -16.32 1.32
CA HIS A 271 -13.14 -15.37 0.98
C HIS A 271 -12.78 -14.37 -0.13
N ARG A 272 -11.56 -14.44 -0.67
CA ARG A 272 -11.12 -13.63 -1.84
C ARG A 272 -11.41 -14.30 -3.17
N ASN A 273 -11.48 -15.63 -3.18
CA ASN A 273 -11.69 -16.42 -4.39
C ASN A 273 -13.12 -16.99 -4.46
N ILE A 274 -13.79 -17.08 -3.31
CA ILE A 274 -15.13 -17.66 -3.18
C ILE A 274 -16.05 -16.57 -2.62
N ASN A 275 -16.94 -16.09 -3.49
CA ASN A 275 -17.93 -15.05 -3.17
C ASN A 275 -19.30 -15.68 -2.93
N GLN A 276 -20.19 -14.97 -2.21
CA GLN A 276 -21.55 -15.45 -1.92
C GLN A 276 -22.31 -15.81 -3.20
N GLY A 277 -22.20 -15.01 -4.27
CA GLY A 277 -22.84 -15.33 -5.55
C GLY A 277 -22.41 -16.67 -6.14
N LEU A 278 -21.14 -17.07 -5.97
CA LEU A 278 -20.64 -18.38 -6.44
C LEU A 278 -21.22 -19.52 -5.62
N ILE A 279 -21.26 -19.37 -4.29
CA ILE A 279 -21.85 -20.36 -3.39
C ILE A 279 -23.35 -20.51 -3.68
N THR A 280 -24.06 -19.40 -3.87
CA THR A 280 -25.48 -19.41 -4.25
C THR A 280 -25.71 -20.06 -5.61
N MET A 281 -24.80 -19.91 -6.60
CA MET A 281 -24.88 -20.63 -7.87
C MET A 281 -24.62 -22.14 -7.69
N LEU A 282 -23.62 -22.51 -6.89
CA LEU A 282 -23.23 -23.90 -6.64
C LEU A 282 -24.35 -24.69 -5.96
N PHE A 283 -24.98 -24.10 -4.94
CA PHE A 283 -26.08 -24.74 -4.21
C PHE A 283 -27.44 -24.50 -4.89
N GLY A 284 -27.60 -23.46 -5.71
CA GLY A 284 -28.78 -23.25 -6.56
C GLY A 284 -28.92 -24.34 -7.64
N PHE A 285 -27.79 -24.82 -8.17
CA PHE A 285 -27.74 -25.97 -9.08
C PHE A 285 -28.34 -27.25 -8.47
N LEU A 286 -28.24 -27.42 -7.14
CA LEU A 286 -28.80 -28.59 -6.47
C LEU A 286 -30.33 -28.58 -6.48
N VAL A 287 -30.98 -27.41 -6.35
CA VAL A 287 -32.45 -27.29 -6.23
C VAL A 287 -33.17 -27.45 -7.57
N GLU A 288 -32.56 -27.00 -8.66
CA GLU A 288 -33.10 -27.17 -10.03
C GLU A 288 -32.05 -27.83 -10.95
N PRO A 289 -31.94 -29.18 -10.93
CA PRO A 289 -30.78 -29.88 -11.51
C PRO A 289 -30.64 -29.87 -13.05
N VAL A 290 -31.41 -29.09 -13.83
CA VAL A 290 -31.38 -29.18 -15.31
C VAL A 290 -31.54 -27.84 -16.03
N LYS A 291 -30.77 -26.80 -15.67
CA LYS A 291 -30.71 -25.58 -16.50
C LYS A 291 -29.27 -25.25 -16.89
N PHE A 292 -28.96 -25.42 -18.18
CA PHE A 292 -27.67 -25.10 -18.83
C PHE A 292 -27.18 -23.68 -18.51
N THR A 293 -28.08 -22.77 -18.14
CA THR A 293 -27.80 -21.41 -17.66
C THR A 293 -26.87 -21.37 -16.45
N PHE A 294 -26.94 -22.33 -15.53
CA PHE A 294 -26.05 -22.38 -14.35
C PHE A 294 -24.65 -22.86 -14.69
N ILE A 295 -24.52 -23.87 -15.53
CA ILE A 295 -23.22 -24.37 -16.01
C ILE A 295 -22.56 -23.29 -16.87
N LEU A 296 -23.31 -22.64 -17.76
CA LEU A 296 -22.81 -21.53 -18.57
C LEU A 296 -22.42 -20.33 -17.72
N ALA A 297 -23.20 -19.97 -16.70
CA ALA A 297 -22.86 -18.91 -15.74
C ALA A 297 -21.61 -19.24 -14.92
N PHE A 298 -21.45 -20.49 -14.47
CA PHE A 298 -20.29 -20.96 -13.73
C PHE A 298 -19.02 -21.00 -14.61
N CYS A 299 -19.12 -21.50 -15.85
CA CYS A 299 -18.05 -21.48 -16.83
C CYS A 299 -17.66 -20.05 -17.24
N ALA A 300 -18.65 -19.17 -17.48
CA ALA A 300 -18.42 -17.75 -17.77
C ALA A 300 -17.73 -17.06 -16.58
N TRP A 301 -18.15 -17.35 -15.34
CA TRP A 301 -17.48 -16.87 -14.15
C TRP A 301 -16.02 -17.38 -14.07
N GLY A 302 -15.78 -18.68 -14.29
CA GLY A 302 -14.46 -19.29 -14.26
C GLY A 302 -13.50 -18.71 -15.30
N VAL A 303 -13.93 -18.62 -16.56
CA VAL A 303 -13.14 -18.00 -17.63
C VAL A 303 -12.79 -16.56 -17.30
N MET A 304 -13.74 -15.76 -16.78
CA MET A 304 -13.53 -14.34 -16.54
C MET A 304 -12.77 -14.00 -15.25
N HIS A 305 -12.88 -14.84 -14.21
CA HIS A 305 -12.11 -14.67 -12.97
C HIS A 305 -10.63 -15.03 -13.17
N TYR A 306 -10.34 -15.99 -14.06
CA TYR A 306 -8.97 -16.43 -14.39
C TYR A 306 -8.36 -15.70 -15.59
N ALA A 307 -9.16 -15.13 -16.50
CA ALA A 307 -8.70 -14.24 -17.58
C ALA A 307 -8.29 -12.84 -17.09
N LYS A 308 -8.34 -12.58 -15.78
CA LYS A 308 -7.62 -11.46 -15.16
C LYS A 308 -6.20 -11.93 -14.80
N PRO A 309 -5.18 -11.80 -15.68
CA PRO A 309 -3.82 -11.79 -15.20
C PRO A 309 -3.70 -10.68 -14.15
N ASN A 310 -2.82 -10.85 -13.17
CA ASN A 310 -2.64 -10.07 -11.95
C ASN A 310 -2.39 -8.54 -12.20
N THR A 311 -3.36 -7.87 -12.81
CA THR A 311 -3.32 -6.50 -13.35
C THR A 311 -3.63 -5.47 -12.27
N TYR A 312 -4.11 -5.89 -11.10
CA TYR A 312 -4.31 -4.96 -9.98
C TYR A 312 -3.00 -4.34 -9.50
N ARG A 313 -1.86 -5.05 -9.58
CA ARG A 313 -0.54 -4.48 -9.23
C ARG A 313 0.07 -3.64 -10.35
N SER A 314 -0.14 -3.98 -11.63
CA SER A 314 0.37 -3.17 -12.75
C SER A 314 -0.48 -1.91 -13.02
N SER A 315 -1.81 -2.00 -12.84
CA SER A 315 -2.73 -0.87 -12.96
C SER A 315 -2.41 0.23 -11.96
N ASN A 316 -2.13 -0.12 -10.69
CA ASN A 316 -1.80 0.88 -9.67
C ASN A 316 -0.46 1.59 -9.94
N LYS A 317 0.52 0.90 -10.56
CA LYS A 317 1.79 1.52 -10.99
C LYS A 317 1.58 2.44 -12.20
N GLY A 318 0.72 2.04 -13.14
CA GLY A 318 0.29 2.89 -14.25
C GLY A 318 -0.45 4.15 -13.75
N ASP A 319 -1.30 4.01 -12.75
CA ASP A 319 -2.02 5.12 -12.12
C ASP A 319 -1.06 6.10 -11.43
N ALA A 320 -0.07 5.62 -10.69
CA ALA A 320 0.95 6.49 -10.06
C ALA A 320 1.76 7.26 -11.11
N LEU A 321 2.18 6.61 -12.20
CA LEU A 321 2.87 7.27 -13.31
C LEU A 321 1.99 8.35 -13.95
N ASN A 322 0.74 8.03 -14.26
CA ASN A 322 -0.18 8.97 -14.91
C ASN A 322 -0.43 10.21 -14.05
N VAL A 323 -0.62 10.02 -12.74
CA VAL A 323 -0.81 11.12 -11.78
C VAL A 323 0.48 11.93 -11.62
N GLY A 324 1.65 11.29 -11.54
CA GLY A 324 2.95 11.97 -11.44
C GLY A 324 3.27 12.81 -12.68
N MET A 325 3.04 12.25 -13.87
CA MET A 325 3.19 12.98 -15.13
C MET A 325 2.17 14.11 -15.29
N LYS A 326 0.96 13.98 -14.71
CA LYS A 326 0.00 15.08 -14.64
C LYS A 326 0.50 16.19 -13.74
N TRP A 327 0.97 15.88 -12.53
CA TRP A 327 1.55 16.85 -11.61
C TRP A 327 2.72 17.61 -12.24
N LYS A 328 3.68 16.91 -12.86
CA LYS A 328 4.84 17.54 -13.49
C LYS A 328 4.46 18.45 -14.66
N ARG A 329 3.49 18.02 -15.51
CA ARG A 329 2.98 18.87 -16.60
C ARG A 329 2.34 20.16 -16.09
N VAL A 330 1.51 20.07 -15.06
CA VAL A 330 0.90 21.25 -14.43
C VAL A 330 1.99 22.14 -13.82
N LEU A 331 2.93 21.57 -13.08
CA LEU A 331 4.06 22.30 -12.48
C LEU A 331 4.86 23.09 -13.53
N ASN A 332 5.21 22.46 -14.65
CA ASN A 332 5.98 23.08 -15.73
C ASN A 332 5.17 24.16 -16.49
N SER A 333 3.84 24.12 -16.40
CA SER A 333 2.96 25.12 -17.04
C SER A 333 2.70 26.36 -16.17
N LEU A 334 3.13 26.36 -14.90
CA LEU A 334 2.94 27.49 -14.01
C LEU A 334 3.77 28.70 -14.45
N THR A 335 3.20 29.89 -14.30
CA THR A 335 4.00 31.12 -14.34
C THR A 335 4.92 31.21 -13.14
N GLN A 336 5.97 32.02 -13.21
CA GLN A 336 6.92 32.19 -12.10
C GLN A 336 6.21 32.57 -10.78
N LYS A 337 5.27 33.52 -10.83
CA LYS A 337 4.48 33.94 -9.66
C LYS A 337 3.65 32.79 -9.07
N GLN A 338 3.02 31.98 -9.93
CA GLN A 338 2.25 30.82 -9.48
C GLN A 338 3.16 29.74 -8.88
N PHE A 339 4.33 29.52 -9.48
CA PHE A 339 5.32 28.56 -9.00
C PHE A 339 5.88 28.95 -7.63
N GLU A 340 6.27 30.21 -7.45
CA GLU A 340 6.78 30.74 -6.17
C GLU A 340 5.75 30.65 -5.06
N ALA A 341 4.47 30.91 -5.36
CA ALA A 341 3.40 30.67 -4.40
C ALA A 341 3.27 29.17 -4.10
N TYR A 342 3.10 28.33 -5.13
CA TYR A 342 2.86 26.90 -4.97
C TYR A 342 3.97 26.16 -4.23
N ARG A 343 5.24 26.47 -4.48
CA ARG A 343 6.39 25.70 -3.98
C ARG A 343 6.43 25.60 -2.45
N SER A 344 5.89 26.60 -1.74
CA SER A 344 5.95 26.72 -0.27
C SER A 344 4.58 26.54 0.41
N ARG A 345 3.48 26.33 -0.32
CA ARG A 345 2.14 26.11 0.27
C ARG A 345 2.11 24.89 1.19
N SER A 346 1.68 25.06 2.43
CA SER A 346 1.58 23.97 3.42
C SER A 346 2.91 23.21 3.61
N VAL A 347 4.05 23.85 3.27
CA VAL A 347 5.40 23.32 3.48
C VAL A 347 5.95 23.92 4.76
N ASP A 348 6.72 23.13 5.49
CA ASP A 348 7.52 23.62 6.60
C ASP A 348 8.73 24.37 6.03
N GLU A 349 8.77 25.70 6.16
CA GLU A 349 9.87 26.58 5.73
C GLU A 349 10.71 27.05 6.93
N THR A 350 10.69 26.30 8.05
CA THR A 350 11.51 26.61 9.24
C THR A 350 12.96 26.91 8.85
N PRO A 351 13.52 28.05 9.32
CA PRO A 351 14.90 28.44 9.04
C PRO A 351 15.91 27.42 9.57
N ARG A 352 17.08 27.34 8.92
CA ARG A 352 18.11 26.34 9.25
C ARG A 352 18.70 26.46 10.65
N GLY A 353 18.68 27.65 11.26
CA GLY A 353 19.35 27.91 12.53
C GLY A 353 20.85 27.59 12.47
N ASP A 354 21.36 26.87 13.46
CA ASP A 354 22.77 26.48 13.56
C ASP A 354 23.18 25.35 12.58
N TYR A 355 22.22 24.75 11.86
CA TYR A 355 22.57 23.81 10.80
C TYR A 355 23.23 24.52 9.62
N VAL A 356 24.28 23.93 9.03
CA VAL A 356 24.93 24.43 7.80
C VAL A 356 23.98 24.42 6.58
N SER A 357 22.91 23.61 6.62
CA SER A 357 21.85 23.62 5.61
C SER A 357 20.51 23.15 6.19
N ARG A 358 19.40 23.41 5.49
CA ARG A 358 18.07 22.84 5.84
C ARG A 358 18.05 21.31 5.78
N GLY A 359 19.09 20.67 5.24
CA GLY A 359 19.27 19.22 5.30
C GLY A 359 19.29 18.69 6.73
N GLY A 360 19.87 19.43 7.69
CA GLY A 360 19.89 18.99 9.09
C GLY A 360 18.49 18.86 9.69
N LEU A 361 17.58 19.78 9.37
CA LEU A 361 16.16 19.69 9.73
C LEU A 361 15.48 18.46 9.12
N LYS A 362 15.81 18.13 7.85
CA LYS A 362 15.27 16.95 7.18
C LYS A 362 15.74 15.65 7.85
N MET A 363 17.01 15.58 8.20
CA MET A 363 17.55 14.41 8.90
C MET A 363 16.91 14.26 10.29
N ARG A 364 16.71 15.38 10.99
CA ARG A 364 15.96 15.40 12.26
C ARG A 364 14.54 14.86 12.09
N GLU A 365 13.80 15.29 11.05
CA GLU A 365 12.45 14.79 10.78
C GLU A 365 12.45 13.28 10.49
N ILE A 366 13.41 12.78 9.71
CA ILE A 366 13.57 11.34 9.43
C ILE A 366 13.76 10.54 10.73
N MET A 367 14.57 11.05 11.65
CA MET A 367 14.86 10.37 12.91
C MET A 367 13.72 10.48 13.93
N GLU A 368 13.25 11.69 14.20
CA GLU A 368 12.27 11.96 15.27
C GLU A 368 10.83 11.61 14.86
N VAL A 369 10.43 11.88 13.60
CA VAL A 369 9.03 11.69 13.15
C VAL A 369 8.85 10.32 12.51
N HIS A 370 9.80 9.90 11.67
CA HIS A 370 9.71 8.60 10.99
C HIS A 370 10.40 7.46 11.75
N GLY A 371 10.98 7.72 12.94
CA GLY A 371 11.54 6.70 13.81
C GLY A 371 12.68 5.92 13.17
N TRP A 372 13.47 6.57 12.31
CA TRP A 372 14.65 5.96 11.72
C TRP A 372 15.87 6.15 12.62
N GLU A 373 16.68 5.11 12.78
CA GLU A 373 17.75 5.07 13.76
C GLU A 373 19.11 4.80 13.10
N PRO A 374 20.04 5.77 13.09
CA PRO A 374 21.40 5.55 12.61
C PRO A 374 22.23 4.78 13.64
N ASN A 375 23.31 4.13 13.19
CA ASN A 375 24.28 3.53 14.09
C ASN A 375 25.68 3.40 13.46
N GLY A 376 26.68 3.22 14.32
CA GLY A 376 28.03 2.82 13.96
C GLY A 376 28.70 3.82 13.02
N LYS A 377 29.40 3.31 12.00
CA LYS A 377 30.02 4.15 10.98
C LYS A 377 28.96 4.60 9.96
N VAL A 378 28.94 5.89 9.66
CA VAL A 378 28.02 6.52 8.70
C VAL A 378 28.80 6.98 7.47
N ILE A 379 28.26 6.69 6.28
CA ILE A 379 28.73 7.23 5.00
C ILE A 379 27.66 8.15 4.43
N ASP A 380 28.00 9.40 4.15
CA ASP A 380 27.14 10.42 3.56
C ASP A 380 27.56 10.70 2.10
N LEU A 381 26.79 10.15 1.17
CA LEU A 381 27.01 10.23 -0.27
C LEU A 381 26.32 11.49 -0.83
N GLY A 382 27.13 12.45 -1.27
CA GLY A 382 26.66 13.75 -1.74
C GLY A 382 26.35 14.71 -0.60
N CYS A 383 27.24 14.79 0.41
CA CYS A 383 26.99 15.53 1.66
C CYS A 383 26.76 17.04 1.47
N GLY A 384 27.16 17.64 0.33
CA GLY A 384 27.08 19.08 0.08
C GLY A 384 27.79 19.86 1.19
N ARG A 385 27.09 20.83 1.81
CA ARG A 385 27.57 21.55 3.00
C ARG A 385 27.77 20.68 4.24
N GLY A 386 27.09 19.53 4.34
CA GLY A 386 27.22 18.59 5.46
C GLY A 386 26.08 18.61 6.48
N GLY A 387 24.91 19.16 6.17
CA GLY A 387 23.81 19.29 7.15
C GLY A 387 23.29 17.95 7.71
N TRP A 388 23.27 16.89 6.89
CA TRP A 388 22.91 15.54 7.35
C TRP A 388 23.98 14.97 8.26
N SER A 389 25.23 15.02 7.81
CA SER A 389 26.41 14.64 8.61
C SER A 389 26.45 15.35 9.96
N GLN A 390 26.18 16.67 9.99
CA GLN A 390 26.14 17.48 11.20
C GLN A 390 25.10 16.98 12.21
N HIS A 391 23.89 16.64 11.74
CA HIS A 391 22.85 16.10 12.63
C HIS A 391 23.24 14.72 13.20
N LEU A 392 23.77 13.84 12.35
CA LEU A 392 24.11 12.47 12.74
C LEU A 392 25.29 12.40 13.71
N ALA A 393 26.21 13.36 13.67
CA ALA A 393 27.33 13.46 14.61
C ALA A 393 26.86 13.63 16.06
N MET A 394 25.67 14.19 16.28
CA MET A 394 25.11 14.38 17.62
C MET A 394 24.48 13.09 18.19
N ASP A 395 24.18 12.08 17.37
CA ASP A 395 23.54 10.85 17.81
C ASP A 395 24.55 9.89 18.46
N ARG A 396 24.30 9.49 19.70
CA ARG A 396 25.20 8.61 20.48
C ARG A 396 25.43 7.23 19.87
N ARG A 397 24.51 6.74 19.02
CA ARG A 397 24.64 5.44 18.33
C ARG A 397 25.62 5.49 17.18
N VAL A 398 25.79 6.66 16.57
CA VAL A 398 26.79 6.91 15.53
C VAL A 398 28.16 6.93 16.19
N THR A 399 29.20 6.46 15.52
CA THR A 399 30.59 6.45 16.04
C THR A 399 31.53 7.27 15.18
N GLU A 400 31.18 7.49 13.92
CA GLU A 400 32.01 8.17 12.93
C GLU A 400 31.13 8.54 11.74
N VAL A 401 31.34 9.73 11.16
CA VAL A 401 30.65 10.17 9.96
C VAL A 401 31.67 10.55 8.89
N ARG A 402 31.57 9.93 7.71
CA ARG A 402 32.37 10.32 6.54
C ARG A 402 31.46 10.81 5.43
N GLY A 403 31.58 12.09 5.10
CA GLY A 403 30.84 12.71 4.00
C GLY A 403 31.71 12.87 2.77
N TYR A 404 31.13 12.60 1.61
CA TYR A 404 31.77 12.75 0.31
C TYR A 404 30.88 13.58 -0.60
N THR A 405 31.45 14.60 -1.23
CA THR A 405 30.72 15.41 -2.21
C THR A 405 31.63 15.79 -3.37
N LEU A 406 31.04 16.02 -4.53
CA LEU A 406 31.80 16.43 -5.71
C LEU A 406 32.44 17.82 -5.50
N GLY A 407 31.73 18.74 -4.84
CA GLY A 407 32.23 20.11 -4.60
C GLY A 407 32.64 20.85 -5.89
N GLY A 408 33.47 21.88 -5.74
CA GLY A 408 34.00 22.71 -6.84
C GLY A 408 33.41 24.13 -6.88
N SER A 409 33.71 24.89 -7.93
CA SER A 409 33.30 26.30 -8.06
C SER A 409 31.80 26.48 -8.31
N SER A 410 31.14 25.48 -8.90
CA SER A 410 29.71 25.52 -9.27
C SER A 410 28.80 24.69 -8.36
N ARG A 411 29.34 24.08 -7.30
CA ARG A 411 28.62 23.18 -6.40
C ARG A 411 28.95 23.47 -4.94
N GLU A 412 28.07 23.03 -4.04
CA GLU A 412 28.29 23.22 -2.61
C GLU A 412 29.50 22.41 -2.12
N ASN A 413 30.36 23.08 -1.37
CA ASN A 413 31.49 22.47 -0.66
C ASN A 413 31.12 22.27 0.82
N PRO A 414 31.73 21.29 1.51
CA PRO A 414 31.53 21.09 2.94
C PRO A 414 31.85 22.37 3.73
N GLU A 415 30.99 22.72 4.68
CA GLU A 415 31.22 23.82 5.61
C GLU A 415 31.76 23.28 6.94
N ILE A 416 32.68 24.03 7.55
CA ILE A 416 33.20 23.70 8.89
C ILE A 416 32.15 24.10 9.92
N PHE A 417 31.82 23.19 10.84
CA PHE A 417 30.91 23.44 11.95
C PHE A 417 31.51 22.98 13.28
N MET A 418 31.10 23.63 14.37
CA MET A 418 31.56 23.35 15.74
C MET A 418 30.44 22.80 16.64
N THR A 419 29.34 22.34 16.03
CA THR A 419 28.25 21.70 16.76
C THR A 419 28.72 20.40 17.41
N TYR A 420 27.97 19.94 18.41
CA TYR A 420 28.32 18.78 19.23
C TYR A 420 28.68 17.56 18.38
N GLY A 421 29.82 16.94 18.67
CA GLY A 421 30.33 15.78 17.93
C GLY A 421 30.99 16.08 16.59
N HIS A 422 31.24 17.36 16.23
CA HIS A 422 31.94 17.73 15.00
C HIS A 422 33.28 17.01 14.80
N ASN A 423 33.99 16.66 15.87
CA ASN A 423 35.25 15.92 15.84
C ASN A 423 35.13 14.49 15.27
N LEU A 424 33.91 13.95 15.17
CA LEU A 424 33.64 12.63 14.58
C LEU A 424 33.31 12.70 13.08
N CYS A 425 33.21 13.91 12.52
CA CYS A 425 32.88 14.15 11.13
C CYS A 425 34.13 14.41 10.30
N VAL A 426 34.26 13.69 9.19
CA VAL A 426 35.27 13.95 8.16
C VAL A 426 34.56 14.14 6.83
N LEU A 427 34.50 15.38 6.34
CA LEU A 427 33.85 15.73 5.08
C LEU A 427 34.89 16.00 4.00
N LYS A 428 34.74 15.35 2.86
CA LYS A 428 35.69 15.42 1.74
C LYS A 428 35.02 16.00 0.49
N PRO A 429 35.48 17.17 -0.01
CA PRO A 429 35.09 17.68 -1.32
C PRO A 429 35.85 16.94 -2.44
N LEU A 430 35.52 17.24 -3.70
CA LEU A 430 36.21 16.73 -4.90
C LEU A 430 36.15 15.20 -5.05
N VAL A 431 35.08 14.56 -4.54
CA VAL A 431 34.87 13.12 -4.66
C VAL A 431 33.63 12.82 -5.50
N ASP A 432 33.84 12.13 -6.62
CA ASP A 432 32.76 11.53 -7.40
C ASP A 432 32.34 10.21 -6.77
N VAL A 433 31.22 10.21 -6.05
CA VAL A 433 30.71 9.04 -5.34
C VAL A 433 30.34 7.87 -6.26
N TYR A 434 30.11 8.11 -7.55
CA TYR A 434 29.84 7.04 -8.51
C TYR A 434 31.11 6.26 -8.90
N LYS A 435 32.30 6.80 -8.60
CA LYS A 435 33.60 6.16 -8.81
C LYS A 435 34.21 5.69 -7.49
N LEU A 436 33.57 5.99 -6.36
CA LEU A 436 34.04 5.60 -5.05
C LEU A 436 33.70 4.13 -4.81
N GLU A 437 34.71 3.31 -4.50
CA GLU A 437 34.50 1.91 -4.17
C GLU A 437 33.72 1.79 -2.85
N PRO A 438 32.57 1.07 -2.85
CA PRO A 438 31.81 0.83 -1.63
C PRO A 438 32.62 0.02 -0.63
N HIS A 439 32.50 0.37 0.65
CA HIS A 439 33.19 -0.34 1.73
C HIS A 439 32.27 -0.55 2.92
N VAL A 440 32.62 -1.51 3.78
CA VAL A 440 31.78 -1.92 4.91
C VAL A 440 31.50 -0.74 5.85
N THR A 441 30.22 -0.52 6.12
CA THR A 441 29.71 0.51 7.02
C THR A 441 28.41 0.06 7.69
N ASN A 442 27.99 0.76 8.74
CA ASN A 442 26.76 0.45 9.47
C ASN A 442 25.56 1.26 8.98
N THR A 443 25.82 2.46 8.48
CA THR A 443 24.80 3.38 7.97
C THR A 443 25.25 4.01 6.65
N VAL A 444 24.37 4.05 5.65
CA VAL A 444 24.58 4.70 4.34
C VAL A 444 23.47 5.72 4.09
N ILE A 445 23.83 6.99 3.90
CA ILE A 445 22.88 8.04 3.54
C ILE A 445 23.26 8.67 2.20
N CYS A 446 22.26 9.09 1.43
CA CYS A 446 22.45 9.68 0.10
C CYS A 446 21.35 10.71 -0.20
N ASP A 447 21.71 11.98 -0.36
CA ASP A 447 20.76 13.07 -0.72
C ASP A 447 20.99 13.58 -2.16
N ILE A 448 21.51 12.73 -3.04
CA ILE A 448 21.77 13.08 -4.44
C ILE A 448 20.47 13.06 -5.24
N GLY A 449 20.19 14.15 -5.96
CA GLY A 449 19.06 14.23 -6.87
C GLY A 449 18.81 15.64 -7.37
N GLU A 450 19.41 15.97 -8.51
CA GLU A 450 19.22 17.25 -9.19
C GLU A 450 17.91 17.25 -9.99
N SER A 451 17.03 18.20 -9.69
CA SER A 451 15.74 18.36 -10.38
C SER A 451 15.93 18.79 -11.83
N ASP A 452 14.94 18.47 -12.67
CA ASP A 452 14.95 18.82 -14.09
C ASP A 452 13.51 19.08 -14.57
N PRO A 453 13.26 20.04 -15.48
CA PRO A 453 11.94 20.16 -16.10
C PRO A 453 11.49 18.86 -16.79
N SER A 454 12.43 18.08 -17.32
CA SER A 454 12.15 16.79 -17.97
C SER A 454 12.04 15.64 -16.96
N ALA A 455 10.83 15.08 -16.84
CA ALA A 455 10.59 13.89 -16.01
C ALA A 455 11.46 12.69 -16.43
N ALA A 456 11.78 12.55 -17.73
CA ALA A 456 12.63 11.47 -18.22
C ALA A 456 14.07 11.59 -17.71
N VAL A 457 14.59 12.82 -17.57
CA VAL A 457 15.92 13.06 -17.01
C VAL A 457 15.92 12.75 -15.52
N GLU A 458 14.91 13.20 -14.77
CA GLU A 458 14.78 12.89 -13.34
C GLU A 458 14.66 11.38 -13.09
N ARG A 459 13.97 10.63 -13.96
CA ARG A 459 13.89 9.16 -13.93
C ARG A 459 15.28 8.54 -14.02
N THR A 460 16.07 8.90 -15.03
CA THR A 460 17.41 8.33 -15.24
C THR A 460 18.35 8.67 -14.08
N ARG A 461 18.32 9.91 -13.59
CA ARG A 461 19.10 10.33 -12.40
C ARG A 461 18.70 9.53 -11.17
N THR A 462 17.40 9.33 -10.93
CA THR A 462 16.89 8.55 -9.79
C THR A 462 17.35 7.10 -9.87
N LEU A 463 17.25 6.45 -11.03
CA LEU A 463 17.70 5.07 -11.21
C LEU A 463 19.21 4.93 -10.96
N LYS A 464 20.01 5.90 -11.41
CA LYS A 464 21.46 5.92 -11.17
C LYS A 464 21.79 6.00 -9.68
N VAL A 465 21.07 6.84 -8.92
CA VAL A 465 21.23 6.95 -7.46
C VAL A 465 20.80 5.68 -6.74
N LEU A 466 19.71 5.04 -7.17
CA LEU A 466 19.25 3.77 -6.59
C LEU A 466 20.23 2.61 -6.86
N ALA A 467 20.89 2.62 -8.01
CA ALA A 467 21.96 1.66 -8.30
C ALA A 467 23.18 1.90 -7.39
N LEU A 468 23.59 3.16 -7.23
CA LEU A 468 24.65 3.51 -6.28
C LEU A 468 24.33 3.02 -4.86
N LEU A 469 23.11 3.25 -4.36
CA LEU A 469 22.70 2.74 -3.05
C LEU A 469 22.79 1.21 -2.98
N GLU A 470 22.33 0.51 -4.02
CA GLU A 470 22.38 -0.95 -4.08
C GLU A 470 23.81 -1.49 -3.95
N ASP A 471 24.78 -0.87 -4.63
CA ASP A 471 26.19 -1.27 -4.57
C ASP A 471 26.73 -1.15 -3.13
N TRP A 472 26.36 -0.08 -2.42
CA TRP A 472 26.73 0.11 -1.01
C TRP A 472 26.06 -0.89 -0.07
N LEU A 473 24.78 -1.19 -0.30
CA LEU A 473 24.03 -2.17 0.52
C LEU A 473 24.47 -3.62 0.26
N ALA A 474 24.95 -3.92 -0.95
CA ALA A 474 25.48 -5.24 -1.29
C ALA A 474 26.75 -5.55 -0.48
N VAL A 475 27.63 -4.55 -0.30
CA VAL A 475 28.84 -4.67 0.53
C VAL A 475 28.51 -4.59 2.02
N SER A 476 27.60 -3.69 2.41
CA SER A 476 27.23 -3.43 3.81
C SER A 476 25.91 -4.10 4.17
N LYS A 477 25.90 -5.43 4.24
CA LYS A 477 24.70 -6.21 4.55
C LYS A 477 24.11 -5.82 5.91
N GLY A 478 22.83 -5.45 5.92
CA GLY A 478 22.12 -5.05 7.13
C GLY A 478 22.39 -3.61 7.58
N ALA A 479 23.05 -2.79 6.75
CA ALA A 479 23.23 -1.38 7.05
C ALA A 479 21.90 -0.63 7.10
N ASN A 480 21.81 0.33 8.03
CA ASN A 480 20.75 1.33 8.00
C ASN A 480 20.94 2.25 6.81
N PHE A 481 19.85 2.72 6.21
CA PHE A 481 19.97 3.62 5.07
C PHE A 481 18.88 4.67 4.96
N VAL A 482 19.26 5.78 4.33
CA VAL A 482 18.36 6.85 3.87
C VAL A 482 18.81 7.28 2.48
N CYS A 483 17.96 7.13 1.48
CA CYS A 483 18.28 7.53 0.11
C CYS A 483 17.18 8.42 -0.46
N LYS A 484 17.55 9.59 -0.96
CA LYS A 484 16.66 10.44 -1.73
C LYS A 484 16.24 9.75 -3.02
N VAL A 485 14.95 9.76 -3.27
CA VAL A 485 14.30 9.29 -4.50
C VAL A 485 13.64 10.49 -5.14
N LEU A 486 14.35 11.12 -6.07
CA LEU A 486 13.92 12.38 -6.67
C LEU A 486 12.58 12.26 -7.43
N SER A 487 12.44 11.23 -8.26
CA SER A 487 11.24 11.01 -9.08
C SER A 487 10.67 9.60 -8.85
N PRO A 488 9.89 9.39 -7.77
CA PRO A 488 9.47 8.07 -7.34
C PRO A 488 8.28 7.50 -8.15
N TYR A 489 7.68 8.29 -9.04
CA TYR A 489 6.41 7.95 -9.70
C TYR A 489 6.57 7.19 -11.03
N HIS A 490 7.79 7.04 -11.55
CA HIS A 490 8.01 6.25 -12.76
C HIS A 490 7.87 4.75 -12.49
N SER A 491 7.26 4.03 -13.43
CA SER A 491 7.05 2.59 -13.34
C SER A 491 8.35 1.82 -13.09
N ASP A 492 9.45 2.20 -13.74
CA ASP A 492 10.74 1.51 -13.58
C ASP A 492 11.45 1.87 -12.27
N VAL A 493 11.25 3.09 -11.77
CA VAL A 493 11.71 3.48 -10.44
C VAL A 493 10.95 2.68 -9.38
N LEU A 494 9.62 2.57 -9.50
CA LEU A 494 8.80 1.75 -8.60
C LEU A 494 9.19 0.28 -8.64
N LYS A 495 9.47 -0.29 -9.82
CA LYS A 495 10.00 -1.66 -9.94
C LYS A 495 11.34 -1.79 -9.21
N LYS A 496 12.28 -0.85 -9.42
CA LYS A 496 13.59 -0.88 -8.75
C LYS A 496 13.44 -0.78 -7.23
N LEU A 497 12.57 0.10 -6.74
CA LEU A 497 12.29 0.25 -5.30
C LEU A 497 11.66 -0.99 -4.69
N GLU A 498 10.73 -1.66 -5.38
CA GLU A 498 10.19 -2.93 -4.92
C GLU A 498 11.26 -4.03 -4.88
N THR A 499 12.12 -4.13 -5.89
CA THR A 499 13.26 -5.07 -5.89
C THR A 499 14.19 -4.80 -4.70
N LEU A 500 14.55 -3.53 -4.48
CA LEU A 500 15.37 -3.13 -3.33
C LEU A 500 14.66 -3.41 -2.00
N GLN A 501 13.36 -3.19 -1.91
CA GLN A 501 12.58 -3.47 -0.71
C GLN A 501 12.49 -4.97 -0.41
N HIS A 502 12.43 -5.79 -1.44
CA HIS A 502 12.49 -7.25 -1.32
C HIS A 502 13.86 -7.72 -0.82
N ALA A 503 14.96 -7.08 -1.25
CA ALA A 503 16.30 -7.44 -0.81
C ALA A 503 16.66 -6.87 0.58
N TYR A 504 16.35 -5.59 0.83
CA TYR A 504 16.88 -4.83 1.97
C TYR A 504 15.82 -4.27 2.92
N GLY A 505 14.52 -4.48 2.66
CA GLY A 505 13.44 -3.95 3.50
C GLY A 505 13.15 -2.48 3.25
N GLY A 506 12.67 -1.75 4.26
CA GLY A 506 12.49 -0.30 4.17
C GLY A 506 11.18 0.17 3.55
N ARG A 507 10.98 1.49 3.56
CA ARG A 507 9.77 2.19 3.09
C ARG A 507 10.08 3.57 2.54
N LEU A 508 9.15 4.14 1.76
CA LEU A 508 9.22 5.53 1.29
C LEU A 508 8.49 6.48 2.24
N VAL A 509 9.12 7.61 2.55
CA VAL A 509 8.52 8.68 3.35
C VAL A 509 8.64 10.02 2.61
N ARG A 510 7.64 10.89 2.76
CA ARG A 510 7.68 12.27 2.27
C ARG A 510 7.87 13.20 3.47
N LEU A 511 8.86 14.08 3.38
CA LEU A 511 9.13 15.06 4.44
C LEU A 511 8.26 16.31 4.27
N ARG A 512 7.88 16.90 5.40
CA ARG A 512 7.13 18.17 5.48
C ARG A 512 7.97 19.37 5.05
N LEU A 513 9.29 19.26 5.23
CA LEU A 513 10.28 20.25 4.80
C LEU A 513 10.54 20.25 3.28
N SER A 514 10.11 19.20 2.56
CA SER A 514 10.29 19.13 1.12
C SER A 514 9.27 20.00 0.39
N ARG A 515 9.77 20.91 -0.46
CA ARG A 515 8.96 21.84 -1.25
C ARG A 515 8.06 21.13 -2.25
N ASN A 516 6.92 21.74 -2.58
CA ASN A 516 5.94 21.17 -3.51
C ASN A 516 6.44 21.14 -4.96
N SER A 517 7.51 21.88 -5.28
CA SER A 517 8.15 21.86 -6.60
C SER A 517 8.90 20.56 -6.90
N THR A 518 9.04 19.66 -5.92
CA THR A 518 9.64 18.33 -6.11
C THR A 518 8.70 17.26 -5.57
N ALA A 519 8.66 16.11 -6.26
CA ALA A 519 7.98 14.91 -5.78
C ALA A 519 8.95 14.00 -4.99
N GLU A 520 10.07 14.55 -4.52
CA GLU A 520 11.11 13.77 -3.84
C GLU A 520 10.55 13.07 -2.59
N MET A 521 10.96 11.83 -2.41
CA MET A 521 10.68 11.04 -1.21
C MET A 521 12.00 10.42 -0.74
N TYR A 522 12.03 9.93 0.49
CA TYR A 522 13.20 9.29 1.06
C TYR A 522 12.91 7.82 1.28
N TYR A 523 13.73 6.96 0.68
CA TYR A 523 13.73 5.52 0.92
C TYR A 523 14.58 5.22 2.14
N ILE A 524 13.93 4.83 3.23
CA ILE A 524 14.57 4.61 4.53
C ILE A 524 14.51 3.14 4.93
N SER A 525 15.54 2.65 5.63
CA SER A 525 15.56 1.31 6.21
C SER A 525 14.46 1.14 7.28
N GLY A 526 14.02 -0.11 7.50
CA GLY A 526 12.98 -0.44 8.49
C GLY A 526 11.91 -1.38 7.94
N PRO A 527 10.71 -1.44 8.58
CA PRO A 527 9.62 -2.31 8.13
C PRO A 527 9.14 -1.96 6.72
N ARG A 528 8.73 -3.00 5.98
CA ARG A 528 8.18 -2.88 4.63
C ARG A 528 6.82 -2.19 4.63
N ALA A 529 6.60 -1.32 3.66
CA ALA A 529 5.31 -0.67 3.40
C ALA A 529 5.02 -0.63 1.90
N ASN A 530 3.75 -0.40 1.52
CA ASN A 530 3.37 -0.34 0.11
C ASN A 530 3.92 0.94 -0.56
N MET A 531 5.00 0.81 -1.32
CA MET A 531 5.67 1.93 -2.00
C MET A 531 4.76 2.68 -2.96
N VAL A 532 3.98 1.95 -3.77
CA VAL A 532 3.09 2.55 -4.78
C VAL A 532 2.01 3.40 -4.10
N LYS A 533 1.46 2.92 -2.97
CA LYS A 533 0.46 3.67 -2.19
C LYS A 533 1.05 4.96 -1.60
N ALA A 534 2.25 4.91 -1.02
CA ALA A 534 2.92 6.07 -0.46
C ALA A 534 3.19 7.15 -1.51
N VAL A 535 3.66 6.74 -2.69
CA VAL A 535 3.87 7.64 -3.83
C VAL A 535 2.55 8.24 -4.31
N TYR A 536 1.51 7.42 -4.46
CA TYR A 536 0.20 7.89 -4.92
C TYR A 536 -0.41 8.92 -3.96
N ALA A 537 -0.35 8.68 -2.65
CA ALA A 537 -0.82 9.62 -1.63
C ALA A 537 -0.06 10.95 -1.70
N THR A 538 1.26 10.91 -1.80
CA THR A 538 2.12 12.10 -1.95
C THR A 538 1.73 12.90 -3.19
N LEU A 539 1.59 12.25 -4.34
CA LEU A 539 1.20 12.91 -5.59
C LEU A 539 -0.19 13.55 -5.52
N ARG A 540 -1.16 12.88 -4.87
CA ARG A 540 -2.50 13.44 -4.66
C ARG A 540 -2.46 14.69 -3.79
N SER A 541 -1.67 14.68 -2.72
CA SER A 541 -1.42 15.85 -1.86
C SER A 541 -0.81 17.00 -2.67
N LEU A 542 0.23 16.74 -3.45
CA LEU A 542 0.88 17.74 -4.30
C LEU A 542 -0.08 18.34 -5.34
N ILE A 543 -0.93 17.53 -5.97
CA ILE A 543 -1.94 18.02 -6.92
C ILE A 543 -3.01 18.86 -6.21
N GLY A 544 -3.49 18.42 -5.04
CA GLY A 544 -4.46 19.18 -4.25
C GLY A 544 -3.96 20.58 -3.89
N ARG A 545 -2.65 20.72 -3.61
CA ARG A 545 -2.02 22.00 -3.26
C ARG A 545 -1.99 23.02 -4.41
N PHE A 546 -2.23 22.63 -5.67
CA PHE A 546 -2.36 23.61 -6.75
C PHE A 546 -3.61 24.49 -6.56
N SER A 547 -4.68 23.92 -6.00
CA SER A 547 -5.95 24.61 -5.75
C SER A 547 -6.05 25.20 -4.34
N SER A 548 -5.20 24.76 -3.40
CA SER A 548 -5.14 25.34 -2.05
C SER A 548 -4.45 26.72 -2.05
N HIS A 549 -4.83 27.56 -1.08
CA HIS A 549 -4.25 28.90 -0.82
C HIS A 549 -3.58 28.97 0.56
N ASP A 550 -3.20 27.83 1.13
CA ASP A 550 -2.57 27.75 2.45
C ASP A 550 -1.20 28.45 2.50
N THR A 551 -0.89 29.01 3.68
CA THR A 551 0.41 29.60 3.98
C THR A 551 1.45 28.54 4.38
N PRO A 552 2.75 28.82 4.19
CA PRO A 552 3.81 27.98 4.76
C PRO A 552 3.75 27.97 6.29
N PHE A 553 4.30 26.91 6.88
CA PHE A 553 4.52 26.83 8.32
C PHE A 553 5.96 27.21 8.63
N GLU A 554 6.17 28.04 9.64
CA GLU A 554 7.49 28.42 10.12
C GLU A 554 7.53 28.25 11.64
N ALA A 555 8.49 27.47 12.12
CA ALA A 555 8.82 27.38 13.54
C ALA A 555 10.09 28.18 13.85
N LEU A 556 10.42 28.25 15.14
CA LEU A 556 11.69 28.83 15.59
C LEU A 556 12.88 28.06 15.03
N ALA A 557 13.89 28.79 14.60
CA ALA A 557 15.14 28.22 14.12
C ALA A 557 15.81 27.40 15.24
N PRO A 558 16.32 26.19 14.96
CA PRO A 558 16.95 25.37 15.98
C PRO A 558 18.30 25.95 16.41
N VAL A 559 18.54 25.92 17.73
CA VAL A 559 19.85 26.14 18.32
C VAL A 559 20.43 24.78 18.68
N LEU A 560 21.67 24.51 18.27
CA LEU A 560 22.33 23.22 18.44
C LEU A 560 23.40 23.30 19.52
N PRO A 561 23.60 22.24 20.32
CA PRO A 561 24.72 22.19 21.25
C PRO A 561 26.04 22.24 20.49
N THR A 562 27.07 22.78 21.12
CA THR A 562 28.44 22.90 20.59
C THR A 562 29.42 22.07 21.40
N GLY A 563 30.60 21.82 20.84
CA GLY A 563 31.68 21.11 21.52
C GLY A 563 32.00 19.76 20.90
N THR A 564 32.99 19.08 21.47
CA THR A 564 33.40 17.75 21.04
C THR A 564 32.50 16.68 21.62
N ARG A 565 32.64 15.46 21.10
CA ARG A 565 32.07 14.26 21.69
C ARG A 565 33.15 13.22 21.89
N ALA A 566 33.12 12.53 23.01
CA ALA A 566 34.03 11.41 23.25
C ALA A 566 33.87 10.34 22.16
N ASP A 567 35.01 9.87 21.61
CA ASP A 567 35.01 8.82 20.61
C ASP A 567 34.76 7.47 21.27
N PRO A 568 33.67 6.74 20.92
CA PRO A 568 33.39 5.41 21.47
C PRO A 568 34.48 4.37 21.17
N LYS A 569 35.34 4.63 20.18
CA LYS A 569 36.46 3.78 19.76
C LYS A 569 37.77 4.13 20.45
N ALA A 570 37.79 5.11 21.36
CA ALA A 570 39.01 5.52 22.06
C ALA A 570 39.66 4.32 22.77
N LYS A 571 40.95 4.12 22.51
CA LYS A 571 41.79 3.07 23.10
C LYS A 571 43.10 3.69 23.55
N ALA A 572 43.01 4.65 24.47
CA ALA A 572 44.19 5.24 25.08
C ALA A 572 44.94 4.18 25.90
N LYS A 573 46.26 4.05 25.66
CA LYS A 573 47.10 3.22 26.51
C LYS A 573 47.17 3.86 27.91
N ALA A 574 47.06 3.04 28.95
CA ALA A 574 47.23 3.52 30.32
C ALA A 574 48.60 4.20 30.46
N ALA A 575 48.59 5.44 30.96
CA ALA A 575 49.80 6.21 31.16
C ALA A 575 50.53 5.73 32.43
N ASP A 576 51.86 5.81 32.44
CA ASP A 576 52.66 5.48 33.62
C ASP A 576 52.55 6.61 34.66
N GLN A 577 51.74 6.35 35.69
CA GLN A 577 51.44 7.32 36.72
C GLN A 577 52.65 7.65 37.61
N SER A 578 53.66 6.77 37.67
CA SER A 578 54.86 7.01 38.47
C SER A 578 55.68 8.19 37.94
N VAL A 579 55.69 8.37 36.61
CA VAL A 579 56.42 9.45 35.93
C VAL A 579 55.60 10.73 35.85
N LEU A 580 54.29 10.62 35.67
CA LEU A 580 53.43 11.76 35.31
C LEU A 580 52.72 12.43 36.50
N SER A 581 52.53 11.71 37.61
CA SER A 581 51.77 12.19 38.77
C SER A 581 52.20 13.58 39.27
N ARG A 582 53.50 13.81 39.47
CA ARG A 582 54.02 15.11 39.94
C ARG A 582 53.68 16.26 38.98
N ARG A 583 53.77 16.02 37.67
CA ARG A 583 53.48 17.05 36.64
C ARG A 583 51.99 17.36 36.57
N ILE A 584 51.15 16.32 36.57
CA ILE A 584 49.69 16.47 36.56
C ILE A 584 49.22 17.21 37.83
N GLN A 585 49.76 16.84 39.00
CA GLN A 585 49.41 17.50 40.26
C GLN A 585 49.81 18.97 40.28
N LYS A 586 51.00 19.32 39.78
CA LYS A 586 51.44 20.71 39.66
C LYS A 586 50.52 21.52 38.74
N LEU A 587 50.21 21.01 37.54
CA LEU A 587 49.28 21.67 36.61
C LEU A 587 47.87 21.85 37.20
N ARG A 588 47.38 20.84 37.93
CA ARG A 588 46.11 20.91 38.63
C ARG A 588 46.10 21.94 39.76
N GLN A 589 47.21 22.08 40.49
CA GLN A 589 47.34 23.09 41.55
C GLN A 589 47.42 24.51 40.98
N GLU A 590 48.18 24.70 39.90
CA GLU A 590 48.32 25.99 39.23
C GLU A 590 46.99 26.49 38.64
N ASN A 591 46.11 25.59 38.21
CA ASN A 591 44.84 25.92 37.55
C ASN A 591 43.62 25.43 38.34
N ILE A 592 43.73 25.32 39.66
CA ILE A 592 42.74 24.63 40.50
C ILE A 592 41.33 25.24 40.41
N GLU A 593 41.24 26.56 40.20
CA GLU A 593 39.97 27.30 40.16
C GLU A 593 39.06 26.86 39.01
N THR A 594 39.65 26.47 37.88
CA THR A 594 38.91 26.07 36.67
C THR A 594 39.24 24.66 36.23
N TRP A 595 39.94 23.86 37.04
CA TRP A 595 40.29 22.49 36.69
C TRP A 595 39.09 21.55 36.77
N PHE A 596 38.82 20.80 35.70
CA PHE A 596 37.75 19.80 35.64
C PHE A 596 38.17 18.57 34.82
N ASN A 597 37.34 17.52 34.89
CA ASN A 597 37.46 16.33 34.04
C ASN A 597 36.35 16.36 32.99
N ASP A 598 36.73 16.47 31.73
CA ASP A 598 35.83 16.51 30.58
C ASP A 598 35.53 15.09 30.09
N ALA A 599 34.29 14.66 30.29
CA ALA A 599 33.81 13.38 29.80
C ALA A 599 33.68 13.32 28.27
N GLU A 600 33.65 14.46 27.58
CA GLU A 600 33.46 14.59 26.13
C GLU A 600 34.77 14.90 25.38
N ASN A 601 35.91 14.68 26.03
CA ASN A 601 37.22 14.91 25.43
C ASN A 601 37.43 14.08 24.14
N PRO A 602 38.01 14.65 23.08
CA PRO A 602 38.09 14.00 21.76
C PRO A 602 39.29 13.05 21.61
N TYR A 603 40.06 12.79 22.67
CA TYR A 603 41.33 12.08 22.56
C TYR A 603 41.13 10.58 22.38
N THR A 604 41.60 10.03 21.27
CA THR A 604 41.39 8.61 20.92
C THR A 604 42.54 7.71 21.38
N SER A 605 43.78 8.20 21.26
CA SER A 605 45.01 7.46 21.56
C SER A 605 45.81 8.04 22.73
N PHE A 606 45.48 9.25 23.18
CA PHE A 606 46.16 9.92 24.29
C PHE A 606 45.40 9.72 25.60
N SER A 607 46.15 9.48 26.69
CA SER A 607 45.58 9.42 28.04
C SER A 607 45.16 10.83 28.48
N TYR A 608 43.88 11.01 28.74
CA TYR A 608 43.32 12.26 29.24
C TYR A 608 43.47 12.36 30.77
N HIS A 609 43.85 13.54 31.26
CA HIS A 609 44.14 13.75 32.69
C HIS A 609 43.37 14.91 33.33
N GLY A 610 42.71 15.75 32.55
CA GLY A 610 41.96 16.93 33.00
C GLY A 610 42.09 18.11 32.04
N SER A 611 41.23 19.11 32.24
CA SER A 611 41.16 20.35 31.47
C SER A 611 41.04 21.53 32.43
N PHE A 612 41.41 22.73 31.96
CA PHE A 612 41.15 23.99 32.65
C PHE A 612 40.82 25.08 31.62
N VAL A 613 40.22 26.18 32.06
CA VAL A 613 39.76 27.24 31.16
C VAL A 613 40.94 28.14 30.77
N THR A 614 41.07 28.45 29.48
CA THR A 614 42.08 29.36 28.93
C THR A 614 41.49 30.17 27.78
N ASP A 615 42.07 31.34 27.52
CA ASP A 615 41.73 32.14 26.34
C ASP A 615 42.12 31.43 25.05
N ALA A 616 41.32 31.62 24.00
CA ALA A 616 41.60 31.06 22.68
C ALA A 616 42.83 31.74 22.06
N VAL A 617 43.89 30.95 21.81
CA VAL A 617 45.07 31.42 21.08
C VAL A 617 44.82 31.24 19.59
N THR A 618 44.61 32.35 18.86
CA THR A 618 44.47 32.31 17.40
C THR A 618 45.86 32.15 16.75
N GLY A 619 46.10 31.02 16.09
CA GLY A 619 47.26 30.87 15.21
C GLY A 619 47.08 31.83 14.03
N GLY A 620 47.87 32.91 13.98
CA GLY A 620 47.68 34.04 13.07
C GLY A 620 47.31 33.70 11.62
N GLY A 621 46.48 34.53 11.01
CA GLY A 621 46.01 34.34 9.63
C GLY A 621 47.14 34.42 8.60
N GLN A 622 46.96 33.74 7.47
CA GLN A 622 47.83 33.89 6.29
C GLN A 622 47.74 35.32 5.77
N THR A 623 48.76 36.12 6.01
CA THR A 623 48.94 37.42 5.37
C THR A 623 49.41 37.19 3.93
N ILE A 624 48.61 37.65 2.97
CA ILE A 624 49.02 37.71 1.57
C ILE A 624 49.93 38.94 1.42
N PRO A 625 51.18 38.79 0.97
CA PRO A 625 52.04 39.93 0.67
C PRO A 625 51.36 40.78 -0.43
N ARG A 626 51.17 42.08 -0.17
CA ARG A 626 50.78 43.01 -1.24
C ARG A 626 51.99 43.16 -2.17
N HIS A 627 51.84 42.76 -3.43
CA HIS A 627 52.77 43.09 -4.52
C HIS A 627 52.32 44.37 -5.22
#